data_AF-A0A839P5Y2-F1
#
_entry.id   AF-A0A839P5Y2-F1
#
_cell.length_a   1.000
_cell.length_b   1.000
_cell.length_c   1.000
_cell.angle_alpha   90.00
_cell.angle_beta   90.00
_cell.angle_gamma   90.00
#
_symmetry.space_group_name_H-M   'P 1'
#
loop_
_entity.id
_entity.type
_entity.pdbx_description
1 polymer ?
#
loop_
_entity_poly.entity_id
_entity_poly.type
_entity_poly.pdbx_seq_one_letter_code
_entity_poly.pdbx_strand_id
1 'polypeptide(L)'
;MPITNRFEIKNIAQAAPGELFTADIAGPSLGIALERQEGDQLVAAVLLRSGLDGFHPLWTQIRPEQRIRTFGRDWVLDLDLGLYAYPGNTDRYDNAGTIAVSDGQVVLRANGDSPRPHSRPARINLVEFRFSDTNPISEDMTCIDKWAIWLNEQERLRLGATPLFEFKPKE
;
A
#
# COMPACT_ATOMS: atom_id res chain seq x y z
N MET A 1 -23.65 -22.07 -13.50
CA MET A 1 -23.01 -20.80 -13.16
C MET A 1 -21.50 -21.01 -13.20
N PRO A 2 -20.75 -20.33 -14.08
CA PRO A 2 -19.31 -20.46 -14.10
C PRO A 2 -18.72 -19.86 -12.82
N ILE A 3 -17.85 -20.61 -12.13
CA ILE A 3 -17.05 -20.10 -11.02
C ILE A 3 -15.78 -19.52 -11.64
N THR A 4 -15.62 -18.20 -11.57
CA THR A 4 -14.40 -17.53 -12.04
C THR A 4 -13.54 -17.14 -10.84
N ASN A 5 -12.34 -17.73 -10.74
CA ASN A 5 -11.35 -17.31 -9.75
C ASN A 5 -10.41 -16.28 -10.40
N ARG A 6 -10.41 -15.06 -9.89
CA ARG A 6 -9.52 -13.97 -10.34
C ARG A 6 -8.28 -13.83 -9.45
N PHE A 7 -7.77 -14.94 -8.94
CA PHE A 7 -6.57 -14.96 -8.10
C PHE A 7 -5.72 -16.20 -8.40
N GLU A 8 -4.43 -16.09 -8.12
CA GLU A 8 -3.48 -17.20 -8.13
C GLU A 8 -3.00 -17.46 -6.70
N ILE A 9 -2.74 -18.72 -6.35
CA ILE A 9 -2.07 -19.07 -5.09
C ILE A 9 -0.63 -19.42 -5.38
N LYS A 10 0.29 -18.67 -4.79
CA LYS A 10 1.73 -18.88 -4.90
C LYS A 10 2.45 -18.53 -3.61
N ASN A 11 3.74 -18.79 -3.54
CA ASN A 11 4.57 -18.31 -2.44
C ASN A 11 4.87 -16.83 -2.65
N ILE A 12 4.97 -16.02 -1.59
CA ILE A 12 5.30 -14.59 -1.70
C ILE A 12 6.64 -14.37 -2.43
N ALA A 13 7.53 -15.35 -2.38
CA ALA A 13 8.78 -15.34 -3.14
C ALA A 13 8.62 -15.27 -4.66
N GLN A 14 7.47 -15.66 -5.17
CA GLN A 14 7.13 -15.70 -6.59
C GLN A 14 6.26 -14.50 -7.00
N ALA A 15 5.95 -13.60 -6.07
CA ALA A 15 5.25 -12.35 -6.36
C ALA A 15 6.22 -11.36 -7.00
N ALA A 16 5.82 -10.76 -8.12
CA ALA A 16 6.51 -9.61 -8.65
C ALA A 16 6.26 -8.38 -7.76
N PRO A 17 7.20 -7.42 -7.71
CA PRO A 17 6.95 -6.13 -7.08
C PRO A 17 5.68 -5.48 -7.64
N GLY A 18 4.89 -4.90 -6.75
CA GLY A 18 3.59 -4.29 -7.07
C GLY A 18 2.43 -5.26 -7.19
N GLU A 19 2.61 -6.57 -6.98
CA GLU A 19 1.47 -7.47 -6.89
C GLU A 19 0.64 -7.23 -5.63
N LEU A 20 -0.68 -7.13 -5.79
CA LEU A 20 -1.64 -7.07 -4.71
C LEU A 20 -1.97 -8.49 -4.25
N PHE A 21 -1.91 -8.76 -2.95
CA PHE A 21 -2.16 -10.09 -2.40
C PHE A 21 -2.94 -10.05 -1.09
N THR A 22 -3.50 -11.20 -0.71
CA THR A 22 -3.99 -11.46 0.65
C THR A 22 -3.18 -12.55 1.33
N ALA A 23 -2.97 -12.38 2.63
CA ALA A 23 -2.33 -13.35 3.50
C ALA A 23 -2.86 -13.22 4.94
N ASP A 24 -2.71 -14.29 5.72
CA ASP A 24 -2.93 -14.22 7.15
C ASP A 24 -1.60 -13.91 7.85
N ILE A 25 -1.35 -12.62 8.06
CA ILE A 25 -0.13 -12.12 8.71
C ILE A 25 -0.58 -11.41 9.97
N ALA A 26 -0.61 -12.17 11.07
CA ALA A 26 -1.20 -11.78 12.34
C ALA A 26 -2.71 -11.44 12.25
N GLY A 27 -3.44 -12.04 11.30
CA GLY A 27 -4.83 -11.79 10.91
C GLY A 27 -4.98 -11.47 9.40
N PRO A 28 -6.20 -11.53 8.84
CA PRO A 28 -6.45 -11.28 7.41
C PRO A 28 -5.93 -9.90 6.98
N SER A 29 -5.04 -9.90 5.98
CA SER A 29 -4.36 -8.68 5.53
C SER A 29 -4.35 -8.62 4.01
N LEU A 30 -4.65 -7.44 3.46
CA LEU A 30 -4.31 -7.09 2.09
C LEU A 30 -2.87 -6.55 2.09
N GLY A 31 -2.09 -6.84 1.06
CA GLY A 31 -0.74 -6.32 0.96
C GLY A 31 -0.25 -6.12 -0.46
N ILE A 32 0.81 -5.34 -0.59
CA ILE A 32 1.51 -5.03 -1.84
C ILE A 32 2.93 -5.56 -1.71
N ALA A 33 3.35 -6.42 -2.62
CA ALA A 33 4.71 -6.95 -2.64
C ALA A 33 5.70 -5.85 -3.05
N LEU A 34 6.82 -5.75 -2.33
CA LEU A 34 7.90 -4.82 -2.65
C LEU A 34 9.08 -5.53 -3.31
N GLU A 35 9.95 -4.75 -3.93
CA GLU A 35 11.25 -5.19 -4.40
C GLU A 35 12.05 -5.80 -3.25
N ARG A 36 12.66 -6.96 -3.53
CA ARG A 36 13.56 -7.63 -2.59
C ARG A 36 14.88 -6.88 -2.59
N GLN A 37 15.35 -6.48 -1.42
CA GLN A 37 16.71 -5.99 -1.28
C GLN A 37 17.69 -7.15 -1.51
N GLU A 38 18.77 -6.89 -2.24
CA GLU A 38 19.78 -7.89 -2.54
C GLU A 38 20.38 -8.44 -1.24
N GLY A 39 20.43 -9.77 -1.12
CA GLY A 39 20.92 -10.46 0.08
C GLY A 39 19.90 -10.67 1.20
N ASP A 40 18.70 -10.07 1.12
CA ASP A 40 17.63 -10.33 2.08
C ASP A 40 16.96 -11.68 1.79
N GLN A 41 16.80 -12.48 2.84
CA GLN A 41 16.09 -13.76 2.77
C GLN A 41 14.59 -13.57 2.96
N LEU A 42 14.11 -12.38 3.31
CA LEU A 42 12.69 -12.09 3.51
C LEU A 42 12.14 -11.22 2.37
N VAL A 43 10.83 -11.27 2.17
CA VAL A 43 10.14 -10.42 1.19
C VAL A 43 9.49 -9.25 1.91
N ALA A 44 9.90 -8.03 1.56
CA ALA A 44 9.25 -6.84 2.08
C ALA A 44 7.85 -6.68 1.46
N ALA A 45 6.89 -6.25 2.27
CA ALA A 45 5.54 -5.97 1.83
C ALA A 45 4.94 -4.81 2.63
N VAL A 46 4.05 -4.06 1.99
CA VAL A 46 3.13 -3.15 2.68
C VAL A 46 1.87 -3.93 2.99
N LEU A 47 1.47 -3.99 4.25
CA LEU A 47 0.19 -4.51 4.71
C LEU A 47 -0.77 -3.37 4.98
N LEU A 48 -1.97 -3.54 4.44
CA LEU A 48 -3.10 -2.63 4.53
C LEU A 48 -4.12 -3.32 5.43
N ARG A 49 -3.96 -3.14 6.74
CA ARG A 49 -4.78 -3.84 7.74
C ARG A 49 -5.94 -2.96 8.19
N SER A 50 -7.09 -3.59 8.36
CA SER A 50 -8.17 -3.08 9.21
C SER A 50 -8.11 -3.83 10.54
N GLY A 51 -7.92 -3.12 11.66
CA GLY A 51 -7.80 -3.75 12.98
C GLY A 51 -7.58 -2.77 14.14
N LEU A 52 -7.87 -3.26 15.35
CA LEU A 52 -8.30 -2.61 16.61
C LEU A 52 -7.73 -1.22 17.02
N ASP A 53 -6.57 -0.78 16.51
CA ASP A 53 -5.94 0.46 16.96
C ASP A 53 -5.85 1.57 15.90
N GLY A 54 -6.25 1.30 14.65
CA GLY A 54 -6.28 2.30 13.58
C GLY A 54 -5.86 1.73 12.24
N PHE A 55 -6.49 2.23 11.18
CA PHE A 55 -6.17 1.89 9.81
C PHE A 55 -4.90 2.64 9.45
N HIS A 56 -3.73 1.99 9.45
CA HIS A 56 -2.52 2.58 8.91
C HIS A 56 -1.76 1.53 8.10
N PRO A 57 -1.32 1.87 6.87
CA PRO A 57 -0.38 1.06 6.13
C PRO A 57 0.87 0.80 6.97
N LEU A 58 1.28 -0.46 7.02
CA LEU A 58 2.45 -0.89 7.75
C LEU A 58 3.32 -1.71 6.82
N TRP A 59 4.63 -1.53 6.85
CA TRP A 59 5.51 -2.43 6.12
C TRP A 59 6.02 -3.53 7.07
N THR A 60 6.29 -4.70 6.50
CA THR A 60 6.88 -5.83 7.22
C THR A 60 7.68 -6.71 6.27
N GLN A 61 8.48 -7.61 6.84
CA GLN A 61 9.19 -8.66 6.13
C GLN A 61 8.46 -9.99 6.34
N ILE A 62 8.21 -10.70 5.25
CA ILE A 62 7.45 -11.97 5.22
C ILE A 62 8.41 -13.08 4.79
N ARG A 63 8.25 -14.27 5.38
CA ARG A 63 9.04 -15.43 4.98
C ARG A 63 8.74 -15.84 3.53
N PRO A 64 9.75 -16.17 2.70
CA PRO A 64 9.57 -16.50 1.27
C PRO A 64 8.54 -17.60 0.99
N GLU A 65 8.44 -18.58 1.87
CA GLU A 65 7.56 -19.75 1.76
C GLU A 65 6.10 -19.44 2.14
N GLN A 66 5.81 -18.24 2.63
CA GLN A 66 4.45 -17.84 2.97
C GLN A 66 3.56 -17.92 1.73
N ARG A 67 2.51 -18.75 1.80
CA ARG A 67 1.49 -18.81 0.74
C ARG A 67 0.61 -17.57 0.77
N ILE A 68 0.36 -17.03 -0.41
CA ILE A 68 -0.46 -15.84 -0.64
C ILE A 68 -1.51 -16.12 -1.70
N ARG A 69 -2.60 -15.35 -1.70
CA ARG A 69 -3.49 -15.23 -2.88
C ARG A 69 -3.18 -13.91 -3.56
N THR A 70 -2.62 -13.93 -4.75
CA THR A 70 -2.33 -12.72 -5.53
C THR A 70 -3.48 -12.40 -6.50
N PHE A 71 -3.74 -11.11 -6.70
CA PHE A 71 -4.64 -10.57 -7.70
C PHE A 71 -3.88 -9.97 -8.91
N GLY A 72 -2.55 -10.12 -8.94
CA GLY A 72 -1.71 -9.52 -9.97
C GLY A 72 -1.45 -8.03 -9.74
N ARG A 73 -1.13 -7.31 -10.81
CA ARG A 73 -0.70 -5.90 -10.81
C ARG A 73 -1.69 -4.94 -11.45
N ASP A 74 -2.86 -5.43 -11.87
CA ASP A 74 -3.86 -4.62 -12.59
C ASP A 74 -4.75 -3.80 -11.66
N TRP A 75 -4.47 -3.81 -10.36
CA TRP A 75 -5.19 -3.06 -9.35
C TRP A 75 -4.97 -1.56 -9.52
N VAL A 76 -5.93 -0.77 -9.04
CA VAL A 76 -5.93 0.68 -9.19
C VAL A 76 -5.86 1.34 -7.81
N LEU A 77 -4.92 2.26 -7.66
CA LEU A 77 -4.87 3.21 -6.55
C LEU A 77 -5.69 4.44 -6.93
N ASP A 78 -6.79 4.65 -6.23
CA ASP A 78 -7.68 5.79 -6.44
C ASP A 78 -7.44 6.82 -5.35
N LEU A 79 -7.09 8.05 -5.74
CA LEU A 79 -6.68 9.11 -4.84
C LEU A 79 -7.82 10.13 -4.70
N ASP A 80 -8.29 10.36 -3.47
CA ASP A 80 -9.37 11.31 -3.20
C ASP A 80 -8.77 12.70 -2.94
N LEU A 81 -8.76 13.53 -3.99
CA LEU A 81 -8.27 14.90 -3.93
C LEU A 81 -9.28 15.79 -3.19
N GLY A 82 -9.20 15.77 -1.86
CA GLY A 82 -9.94 16.69 -0.99
C GLY A 82 -9.40 18.12 -1.04
N LEU A 83 -10.04 19.03 -0.28
CA LEU A 83 -9.67 20.46 -0.22
C LEU A 83 -8.23 20.73 0.23
N TYR A 84 -7.58 19.76 0.87
CA TYR A 84 -6.22 19.86 1.39
C TYR A 84 -5.17 19.21 0.47
N ALA A 85 -5.56 18.61 -0.65
CA ALA A 85 -4.66 18.01 -1.60
C ALA A 85 -4.16 19.05 -2.62
N TYR A 86 -3.22 19.90 -2.20
CA TYR A 86 -2.53 20.86 -3.07
C TYR A 86 -0.99 20.83 -2.86
N PRO A 87 -0.20 21.20 -3.89
CA PRO A 87 1.26 21.29 -3.76
C PRO A 87 1.70 22.20 -2.62
N GLY A 88 2.67 21.76 -1.83
CA GLY A 88 3.23 22.52 -0.72
C GLY A 88 2.46 22.42 0.60
N ASN A 89 1.33 21.70 0.63
CA ASN A 89 0.66 21.37 1.89
C ASN A 89 1.39 20.23 2.61
N THR A 90 2.32 20.58 3.50
CA THR A 90 3.12 19.61 4.25
C THR A 90 2.51 19.21 5.60
N ASP A 91 1.40 19.84 6.02
CA ASP A 91 0.75 19.61 7.33
C ASP A 91 0.39 18.14 7.59
N ARG A 92 0.19 17.36 6.53
CA ARG A 92 -0.22 15.95 6.59
C ARG A 92 0.90 14.98 6.24
N TYR A 93 2.07 15.47 5.87
CA TYR A 93 3.15 14.64 5.35
C TYR A 93 3.62 13.60 6.37
N ASP A 94 3.66 13.97 7.65
CA ASP A 94 4.19 13.08 8.68
C ASP A 94 3.23 11.96 9.09
N ASN A 95 1.99 12.00 8.61
CA ASN A 95 0.96 11.05 8.99
C ASN A 95 1.12 9.71 8.25
N ALA A 96 1.00 8.61 8.99
CA ALA A 96 0.97 7.27 8.41
C ALA A 96 -0.25 7.11 7.51
N GLY A 97 -0.02 6.60 6.30
CA GLY A 97 -1.02 6.43 5.25
C GLY A 97 -1.18 7.62 4.32
N THR A 98 -0.49 8.74 4.56
CA THR A 98 -0.39 9.81 3.57
C THR A 98 0.38 9.33 2.35
N ILE A 99 -0.15 9.64 1.17
CA ILE A 99 0.50 9.47 -0.13
C ILE A 99 0.91 10.86 -0.63
N ALA A 100 2.20 11.03 -0.91
CA ALA A 100 2.69 12.24 -1.55
C ALA A 100 2.92 12.00 -3.03
N VAL A 101 2.45 12.93 -3.87
CA VAL A 101 2.48 12.81 -5.32
C VAL A 101 3.16 14.02 -5.94
N SER A 102 4.10 13.79 -6.85
CA SER A 102 4.63 14.77 -7.81
C SER A 102 4.80 14.11 -9.19
N ASP A 103 5.35 14.86 -10.15
CA ASP A 103 5.59 14.34 -11.49
C ASP A 103 6.52 13.10 -11.44
N GLY A 104 5.96 11.95 -11.79
CA GLY A 104 6.66 10.66 -11.80
C GLY A 104 6.92 10.02 -10.42
N GLN A 105 6.45 10.59 -9.31
CA GLN A 105 6.65 10.03 -7.97
C GLN A 105 5.34 9.89 -7.20
N VAL A 106 5.14 8.72 -6.59
CA VAL A 106 4.03 8.42 -5.68
C VAL A 106 4.61 7.73 -4.47
N VAL A 107 4.66 8.43 -3.33
CA VAL A 107 5.34 7.94 -2.12
C VAL A 107 4.32 7.73 -1.00
N LEU A 108 4.16 6.47 -0.58
CA LEU A 108 3.35 6.11 0.58
C LEU A 108 4.18 6.14 1.85
N ARG A 109 3.67 6.79 2.89
CA ARG A 109 4.23 6.69 4.24
C ARG A 109 3.59 5.54 5.01
N ALA A 110 4.36 4.51 5.31
CA ALA A 110 3.94 3.39 6.15
C ALA A 110 4.58 3.46 7.54
N ASN A 111 3.97 2.77 8.51
CA ASN A 111 4.52 2.60 9.85
C ASN A 111 4.89 3.94 10.52
N GLY A 112 3.97 4.91 10.67
CA GLY A 112 4.27 6.20 11.33
C GLY A 112 4.75 6.07 12.78
N ASP A 113 4.11 6.72 13.75
CA ASP A 113 4.52 6.61 15.17
C ASP A 113 4.03 5.29 15.82
N SER A 114 4.11 4.17 15.09
CA SER A 114 3.69 2.89 15.63
C SER A 114 4.58 2.52 16.83
N PRO A 115 4.00 2.26 18.02
CA PRO A 115 4.76 1.95 19.22
C PRO A 115 5.40 0.56 19.17
N ARG A 116 5.21 -0.20 18.07
CA ARG A 116 5.79 -1.53 17.93
C ARG A 116 7.30 -1.39 17.68
N PRO A 117 8.17 -2.03 18.50
CA PRO A 117 9.62 -1.84 18.47
C PRO A 117 10.33 -2.23 17.16
N HIS A 118 9.60 -2.79 16.18
CA HIS A 118 10.13 -3.20 14.89
C HIS A 118 9.46 -2.51 13.68
N SER A 119 8.55 -1.55 13.90
CA SER A 119 7.93 -0.76 12.83
C SER A 119 8.60 0.61 12.76
N ARG A 120 9.68 0.73 12.00
CA ARG A 120 10.26 2.04 11.70
C ARG A 120 9.40 2.74 10.63
N PRO A 121 9.23 4.07 10.70
CA PRO A 121 8.72 4.84 9.58
C PRO A 121 9.44 4.48 8.30
N ALA A 122 8.68 4.17 7.27
CA ALA A 122 9.23 3.95 5.95
C ALA A 122 8.42 4.68 4.90
N ARG A 123 9.15 5.04 3.85
CA ARG A 123 8.60 5.60 2.63
C ARG A 123 8.71 4.53 1.58
N ILE A 124 7.62 4.30 0.87
CA ILE A 124 7.56 3.35 -0.23
C ILE A 124 7.24 4.11 -1.50
N ASN A 125 8.11 4.02 -2.50
CA ASN A 125 7.78 4.47 -3.85
C ASN A 125 6.80 3.45 -4.46
N LEU A 126 5.56 3.86 -4.71
CA LEU A 126 4.49 3.02 -5.27
C LEU A 126 4.58 2.88 -6.79
N VAL A 127 5.45 3.62 -7.48
CA VAL A 127 5.74 3.42 -8.90
C VAL A 127 6.77 2.31 -9.08
N GLU A 128 7.81 2.34 -8.26
CA GLU A 128 8.93 1.38 -8.30
C GLU A 128 8.72 0.17 -7.37
N PHE A 129 7.76 0.25 -6.46
CA PHE A 129 7.47 -0.74 -5.43
C PHE A 129 8.67 -1.08 -4.54
N ARG A 130 9.44 -0.08 -4.13
CA ARG A 130 10.61 -0.25 -3.24
C ARG A 130 10.64 0.80 -2.15
N PHE A 131 11.52 0.60 -1.16
CA PHE A 131 11.78 1.64 -0.17
C PHE A 131 12.34 2.88 -0.85
N SER A 132 11.86 4.04 -0.44
CA SER A 132 12.23 5.33 -1.01
C SER A 132 13.33 5.97 -0.16
N ASP A 133 14.46 6.27 -0.78
CA ASP A 133 15.55 7.03 -0.16
C ASP A 133 15.28 8.54 -0.17
N THR A 134 14.22 9.00 -0.85
CA THR A 134 13.88 10.41 -0.93
C THR A 134 13.58 10.99 0.46
N ASN A 135 14.41 11.96 0.86
CA ASN A 135 14.13 12.91 1.92
C ASN A 135 14.85 14.24 1.63
N PRO A 136 14.23 15.40 1.91
CA PRO A 136 12.82 15.63 2.18
C PRO A 136 11.99 15.81 0.90
N ILE A 137 10.68 15.59 1.03
CA ILE A 137 9.69 15.93 0.01
C ILE A 137 9.89 17.37 -0.46
N SER A 138 9.89 17.56 -1.76
CA SER A 138 9.96 18.87 -2.40
C SER A 138 8.62 19.61 -2.28
N GLU A 139 8.69 20.94 -2.27
CA GLU A 139 7.52 21.83 -2.12
C GLU A 139 6.46 21.66 -3.24
N ASP A 140 6.79 20.93 -4.31
CA ASP A 140 5.91 20.61 -5.42
C ASP A 140 5.00 19.38 -5.18
N MET A 141 5.25 18.60 -4.11
CA MET A 141 4.44 17.42 -3.83
C MET A 141 3.09 17.78 -3.22
N THR A 142 2.06 17.04 -3.65
CA THR A 142 0.71 17.07 -3.10
C THR A 142 0.54 15.92 -2.10
N CYS A 143 0.21 16.22 -0.85
CA CYS A 143 -0.08 15.21 0.17
C CYS A 143 -1.57 14.84 0.17
N ILE A 144 -1.87 13.55 0.11
CA ILE A 144 -3.22 12.98 0.00
C ILE A 144 -3.39 11.98 1.14
N ASP A 145 -4.39 12.20 1.98
CA ASP A 145 -4.68 11.38 3.16
C ASP A 145 -5.93 10.50 3.01
N LYS A 146 -6.60 10.56 1.85
CA LYS A 146 -7.75 9.70 1.53
C LYS A 146 -7.52 9.01 0.19
N TRP A 147 -7.67 7.69 0.18
CA TRP A 147 -7.46 6.88 -1.03
C TRP A 147 -8.05 5.49 -0.87
N ALA A 148 -8.20 4.80 -2.00
CA ALA A 148 -8.75 3.45 -2.06
C ALA A 148 -7.97 2.57 -3.03
N ILE A 149 -8.06 1.25 -2.84
CA ILE A 149 -7.54 0.26 -3.78
C ILE A 149 -8.70 -0.52 -4.38
N TRP A 150 -8.72 -0.58 -5.69
CA TRP A 150 -9.66 -1.36 -6.48
C TRP A 150 -8.97 -2.56 -7.12
N LEU A 151 -9.70 -3.66 -7.29
CA LEU A 151 -9.15 -4.86 -7.92
C LEU A 151 -8.61 -4.60 -9.33
N ASN A 152 -9.29 -3.73 -10.08
CA ASN A 152 -8.88 -3.22 -11.39
C ASN A 152 -9.78 -2.05 -11.81
N GLU A 153 -9.48 -1.46 -12.96
CA GLU A 153 -10.23 -0.33 -13.53
C GLU A 153 -11.69 -0.68 -13.86
N GLN A 154 -11.96 -1.90 -14.32
CA GLN A 154 -13.32 -2.35 -14.62
C GLN A 154 -14.19 -2.39 -13.34
N GLU A 155 -13.64 -2.88 -12.23
CA GLU A 155 -14.35 -2.87 -10.94
C GLU A 155 -14.52 -1.45 -10.39
N ARG A 156 -13.52 -0.57 -10.56
CA ARG A 156 -13.62 0.84 -10.15
C ARG A 156 -14.76 1.59 -10.84
N LEU A 157 -14.94 1.35 -12.13
CA LEU A 157 -15.98 2.01 -12.93
C LEU A 157 -17.36 1.36 -12.80
N ARG A 158 -17.46 0.18 -12.17
CA ARG A 158 -18.71 -0.56 -12.07
C ARG A 158 -19.64 0.08 -11.03
N LEU A 159 -20.85 0.43 -11.45
CA LEU A 159 -21.86 1.02 -10.57
C LEU A 159 -22.15 0.11 -9.37
N GLY A 160 -22.08 0.68 -8.16
CA GLY A 160 -22.33 -0.03 -6.90
C GLY A 160 -21.23 -1.00 -6.47
N ALA A 161 -20.07 -1.01 -7.14
CA ALA A 161 -18.90 -1.72 -6.64
C ALA A 161 -18.28 -1.01 -5.43
N THR A 162 -17.56 -1.76 -4.60
CA THR A 162 -16.82 -1.25 -3.43
C THR A 162 -15.34 -1.52 -3.62
N PRO A 163 -14.45 -0.64 -3.14
CA PRO A 163 -13.02 -0.89 -3.17
C PRO A 163 -12.66 -2.11 -2.30
N LEU A 164 -11.51 -2.74 -2.60
CA LEU A 164 -10.94 -3.80 -1.76
C LEU A 164 -10.43 -3.25 -0.43
N PHE A 165 -9.99 -2.00 -0.43
CA PHE A 165 -9.47 -1.30 0.73
C PHE A 165 -9.71 0.19 0.59
N GLU A 166 -10.00 0.86 1.70
CA GLU A 166 -10.17 2.30 1.78
C GLU A 166 -9.40 2.82 3.00
N PHE A 167 -8.61 3.86 2.80
CA PHE A 167 -7.89 4.56 3.84
C PHE A 167 -8.49 5.96 4.03
N LYS A 168 -8.80 6.26 5.28
CA LYS A 168 -9.20 7.59 5.75
C LYS A 168 -8.56 7.82 7.12
N PRO A 169 -8.06 9.04 7.41
CA PRO A 169 -7.55 9.36 8.73
C PRO A 169 -8.69 9.32 9.74
N LYS A 170 -8.37 9.03 11.02
CA LYS A 170 -9.33 9.18 12.11
C LYS A 170 -9.69 10.66 12.24
N GLU A 171 -10.98 10.95 12.32
CA GLU A 171 -11.52 12.28 12.64
C GLU A 171 -11.27 12.64 14.11
#